data_AF-A0AA39WAH6-F1
#
_entry.id   AF-A0AA39WAH6-F1
#
_cell.length_a   1.000
_cell.length_b   1.000
_cell.length_c   1.000
_cell.angle_alpha   90.00
_cell.angle_beta   90.00
_cell.angle_gamma   90.00
#
_symmetry.space_group_name_H-M   'P 1'
#
loop_
_entity.id
_entity.type
_entity.pdbx_description
1 polymer ?
#
loop_
_entity_poly.entity_id
_entity_poly.type
_entity_poly.pdbx_seq_one_letter_code
_entity_poly.pdbx_strand_id
1 'polypeptide(L)'
;MSQQAFRQRQTSYIKDLERRLERAGQSENEQIAKLEAENQRLRKQLTSFINKLASAQASLQHLSRLMQSTLDESGNLTDEAQPSDATGQDSLSPECGEPQPSATDALNVETEEQPADLWQEIGTALVPASSGSNEDQPEWMNMLNLAGDSEGVPEAHTEHACMPEQTSLSLPSQMPGIWSYNYQMGPPAYSHAIACSPLSETSMKASNSMCSDHITAIRACIWNKWAETDPPLSLDKNLHKLDQFTSIMFSMWNGLTRPDAMPWYTPTRWYKHLSELVTWQLNPTREMYARLHPKYRPSALQITESYPTFIDWCPFQALRDKLIIMHAANPRLDEIILDIASMYCVEVDLSKLVRTYKQPTHGYVHVWEITQVMGDEINNRKSRPDSLHRDEKTLPAPDTTSLFQSASYMRQTFQMLRMDDGASVYKLDPVIFERHPELYSPDVADLVASGTRLEYYSPQLLSRIPPPVKLNRATLRIYRHFAEWALDVICT
;
A
#
# COMPACT_ATOMS: atom_id res chain seq x y z
N MET A 1 -24.67 8.51 34.38
CA MET A 1 -23.26 8.45 33.92
C MET A 1 -22.87 9.58 32.95
N SER A 2 -23.78 10.19 32.16
CA SER A 2 -23.40 11.26 31.19
C SER A 2 -23.11 12.64 31.81
N GLN A 3 -23.78 13.04 32.90
CA GLN A 3 -23.51 14.34 33.55
C GLN A 3 -22.11 14.43 34.18
N GLN A 4 -21.59 13.31 34.70
CA GLN A 4 -20.25 13.27 35.31
C GLN A 4 -19.16 13.41 34.24
N ALA A 5 -19.34 12.75 33.08
CA ALA A 5 -18.44 12.88 31.94
C ALA A 5 -18.48 14.31 31.34
N PHE A 6 -19.66 14.95 31.29
CA PHE A 6 -19.78 16.33 30.83
C PHE A 6 -19.07 17.31 31.77
N ARG A 7 -19.27 17.19 33.09
CA ARG A 7 -18.55 18.00 34.09
C ARG A 7 -17.04 17.79 33.99
N GLN A 8 -16.60 16.56 33.79
CA GLN A 8 -15.18 16.23 33.64
C GLN A 8 -14.56 16.88 32.38
N ARG A 9 -15.29 16.92 31.26
CA ARG A 9 -14.86 17.61 30.03
C ARG A 9 -14.84 19.12 30.22
N GLN A 10 -15.85 19.69 30.87
CA GLN A 10 -15.91 21.13 31.15
C GLN A 10 -14.77 21.57 32.08
N THR A 11 -14.49 20.79 33.13
CA THR A 11 -13.33 21.03 34.02
C THR A 11 -12.00 20.89 33.27
N SER A 12 -11.88 19.93 32.34
CA SER A 12 -10.67 19.77 31.52
C SER A 12 -10.46 20.95 30.57
N TYR A 13 -11.55 21.48 30.00
CA TYR A 13 -11.50 22.63 29.09
C TYR A 13 -11.14 23.92 29.83
N ILE A 14 -11.72 24.15 31.02
CA ILE A 14 -11.38 25.29 31.88
C ILE A 14 -9.90 25.23 32.28
N LYS A 15 -9.40 24.05 32.68
CA LYS A 15 -7.96 23.85 32.98
C LYS A 15 -7.03 24.04 31.77
N ASP A 16 -7.53 23.86 30.54
CA ASP A 16 -6.74 24.14 29.34
C ASP A 16 -6.72 25.65 29.04
N LEU A 17 -7.84 26.35 29.23
CA LEU A 17 -7.92 27.79 29.13
C LEU A 17 -7.07 28.50 30.19
N GLU A 18 -7.11 28.05 31.44
CA GLU A 18 -6.25 28.56 32.52
C GLU A 18 -4.77 28.36 32.17
N ARG A 19 -4.38 27.19 31.67
CA ARG A 19 -3.00 26.92 31.20
C ARG A 19 -2.58 27.79 30.02
N ARG A 20 -3.49 28.09 29.09
CA ARG A 20 -3.21 28.99 27.96
C ARG A 20 -3.05 30.44 28.42
N LEU A 21 -3.85 30.86 29.40
CA LEU A 21 -3.79 32.21 29.98
C LEU A 21 -2.51 32.39 30.82
N GLU A 22 -2.12 31.37 31.59
CA GLU A 22 -0.83 31.33 32.28
C GLU A 22 0.37 31.34 31.33
N ARG A 23 0.26 30.68 30.17
CA ARG A 23 1.31 30.73 29.11
C ARG A 23 1.39 32.10 28.45
N ALA A 24 0.27 32.80 28.28
CA ALA A 24 0.24 34.14 27.69
C ALA A 24 0.85 35.22 28.60
N GLY A 25 0.96 34.97 29.91
CA GLY A 25 1.53 35.89 30.90
C GLY A 25 2.99 35.63 31.29
N GLN A 26 3.62 34.58 30.76
CA GLN A 26 5.00 34.20 31.11
C GLN A 26 5.98 34.75 30.07
N SER A 27 7.12 35.29 30.51
CA SER A 27 8.18 35.71 29.60
C SER A 27 8.79 34.49 28.89
N GLU A 28 9.21 34.64 27.63
CA GLU A 28 9.79 33.56 26.83
C GLU A 28 10.95 32.85 27.55
N ASN A 29 11.75 33.59 28.34
CA ASN A 29 12.84 33.03 29.15
C ASN A 29 12.34 32.09 30.27
N GLU A 30 11.24 32.41 30.94
CA GLU A 30 10.65 31.54 31.96
C GLU A 30 10.03 30.28 31.33
N GLN A 31 9.48 30.41 30.12
CA GLN A 31 8.94 29.31 29.36
C GLN A 31 10.03 28.35 28.91
N ILE A 32 11.14 28.87 28.40
CA ILE A 32 12.32 28.08 28.02
C ILE A 32 12.88 27.34 29.24
N ALA A 33 13.05 28.00 30.38
CA ALA A 33 13.56 27.37 31.60
C ALA A 33 12.63 26.24 32.11
N LYS A 34 11.31 26.43 32.07
CA LYS A 34 10.34 25.38 32.44
C LYS A 34 10.37 24.19 31.47
N LEU A 35 10.44 24.46 30.17
CA LEU A 35 10.53 23.42 29.15
C LEU A 35 11.84 22.64 29.27
N GLU A 36 12.96 23.29 29.57
CA GLU A 36 14.24 22.63 29.82
C GLU A 36 14.20 21.73 31.06
N ALA A 37 13.62 22.21 32.17
CA ALA A 37 13.44 21.42 33.39
C ALA A 37 12.53 20.20 33.15
N GLU A 38 11.46 20.37 32.39
CA GLU A 38 10.56 19.28 32.01
C GLU A 38 11.24 18.26 31.08
N ASN A 39 12.00 18.73 30.09
CA ASN A 39 12.78 17.87 29.19
C ASN A 39 13.82 17.06 29.96
N GLN A 40 14.51 17.68 30.93
CA GLN A 40 15.44 16.97 31.82
C GLN A 40 14.72 15.92 32.68
N ARG A 41 13.53 16.23 33.21
CA ARG A 41 12.72 15.27 33.99
C ARG A 41 12.28 14.08 33.13
N LEU A 42 11.77 14.33 31.93
CA LEU A 42 11.33 13.30 31.00
C LEU A 42 12.49 12.40 30.56
N ARG A 43 13.66 12.96 30.29
CA ARG A 43 14.88 12.19 30.01
C ARG A 43 15.25 11.26 31.15
N LYS A 44 15.22 11.73 32.41
CA LYS A 44 15.47 10.89 33.59
C LYS A 44 14.45 9.75 33.72
N GLN A 45 13.18 10.03 33.46
CA GLN A 45 12.13 9.00 33.47
C GLN A 45 12.34 7.96 32.36
N LEU A 46 12.70 8.40 31.15
CA LEU A 46 12.97 7.51 30.02
C LEU A 46 14.16 6.59 30.31
N THR A 47 15.28 7.12 30.83
CA THR A 47 16.42 6.30 31.24
C THR A 47 16.04 5.27 32.30
N SER A 48 15.19 5.65 33.27
CA SER A 48 14.68 4.71 34.28
C SER A 48 13.84 3.59 33.64
N PHE A 49 12.98 3.92 32.68
CA PHE A 49 12.19 2.93 31.96
C PHE A 49 13.05 1.99 31.10
N ILE A 50 14.06 2.52 30.39
CA ILE A 50 15.00 1.72 29.61
C ILE A 50 15.73 0.72 30.51
N ASN A 51 16.21 1.16 31.68
CA ASN A 51 16.89 0.26 32.64
C ASN A 51 15.95 -0.83 33.16
N LYS A 52 14.68 -0.51 33.44
CA LYS A 52 13.68 -1.50 33.84
C LYS A 52 13.37 -2.49 32.72
N LEU A 53 13.29 -2.03 31.48
CA LEU A 53 13.02 -2.86 30.32
C LEU A 53 14.19 -3.80 30.02
N ALA A 54 15.42 -3.32 30.12
CA ALA A 54 16.63 -4.14 30.01
C ALA A 54 16.67 -5.23 31.10
N SER A 55 16.28 -4.91 32.34
CA SER A 55 16.19 -5.89 33.43
C SER A 55 15.08 -6.92 33.18
N ALA A 56 13.93 -6.51 32.66
CA ALA A 56 12.85 -7.42 32.28
C ALA A 56 13.26 -8.35 31.13
N GLN A 57 13.95 -7.82 30.12
CA GLN A 57 14.51 -8.60 29.01
C GLN A 57 15.52 -9.63 29.50
N ALA A 58 16.43 -9.26 30.41
CA ALA A 58 17.39 -10.19 31.01
C ALA A 58 16.67 -11.31 31.79
N SER A 59 15.59 -10.96 32.51
CA SER A 59 14.78 -11.93 33.25
C SER A 59 14.04 -12.89 32.32
N LEU A 60 13.49 -12.40 31.21
CA LEU A 60 12.84 -13.23 30.18
C LEU A 60 13.84 -14.15 29.47
N GLN A 61 15.05 -13.67 29.17
CA GLN A 61 16.11 -14.49 28.59
C GLN A 61 16.59 -15.57 29.56
N HIS A 62 16.59 -15.29 30.86
CA HIS A 62 16.90 -16.29 31.88
C HIS A 62 15.79 -17.34 31.99
N LEU A 63 14.52 -16.93 32.00
CA LEU A 63 13.38 -17.85 31.98
C LEU A 63 13.34 -18.71 30.72
N SER A 64 13.63 -18.12 29.57
CA SER A 64 13.72 -18.83 28.29
C SER A 64 14.81 -19.91 28.33
N ARG A 65 15.98 -19.61 28.90
CA ARG A 65 17.04 -20.61 29.09
C ARG A 65 16.67 -21.72 30.08
N LEU A 66 15.93 -21.39 31.15
CA LEU A 66 15.39 -22.37 32.10
C LEU A 66 14.33 -23.30 31.47
N MET A 67 13.49 -22.74 30.59
CA MET A 67 12.53 -23.54 29.83
C MET A 67 13.24 -24.44 28.81
N GLN A 68 14.29 -23.94 28.16
CA GLN A 68 15.09 -24.75 27.25
C GLN A 68 15.78 -25.91 27.99
N SER A 69 16.36 -25.66 29.18
CA SER A 69 17.02 -26.72 29.96
C SER A 69 16.06 -27.78 30.50
N THR A 70 14.83 -27.39 30.86
CA THR A 70 13.79 -28.35 31.31
C THR A 70 13.22 -29.17 30.14
N LEU A 71 13.16 -28.60 28.95
CA LEU A 71 12.82 -29.34 27.72
C LEU A 71 13.94 -30.31 27.32
N ASP A 72 15.20 -29.92 27.49
CA ASP A 72 16.36 -30.79 27.21
C ASP A 72 16.48 -31.94 28.22
N GLU A 73 16.13 -31.73 29.50
CA GLU A 73 16.01 -32.82 30.50
C GLU A 73 14.81 -33.73 30.22
N SER A 74 13.71 -33.21 29.67
CA SER A 74 12.54 -34.01 29.30
C SER A 74 12.74 -34.86 28.04
N GLY A 75 13.74 -34.55 27.20
CA GLY A 75 14.02 -35.26 25.95
C GLY A 75 14.90 -36.51 26.10
N ASN A 76 15.46 -36.76 27.29
CA ASN A 76 16.43 -37.85 27.52
C ASN A 76 15.81 -39.13 28.12
N LEU A 77 14.49 -39.27 28.10
CA LEU A 77 13.78 -40.49 28.50
C LEU A 77 12.77 -40.89 27.42
N THR A 78 13.26 -41.40 26.28
CA THR A 78 12.56 -42.39 25.44
C THR A 78 13.45 -42.75 24.26
N ASP A 79 14.35 -43.71 24.47
CA ASP A 79 14.95 -44.46 23.37
C ASP A 79 15.26 -45.88 23.89
N GLU A 80 14.31 -46.80 23.73
CA GLU A 80 14.57 -48.22 23.47
C GLU A 80 13.28 -48.95 23.04
N ALA A 81 13.46 -49.85 22.09
CA ALA A 81 12.60 -50.94 21.62
C ALA A 81 11.59 -50.67 20.48
N GLN A 82 12.04 -51.09 19.30
CA GLN A 82 11.30 -51.38 18.07
C GLN A 82 10.60 -52.79 18.15
N PRO A 83 9.92 -53.32 17.11
CA PRO A 83 8.46 -53.51 17.05
C PRO A 83 8.00 -55.00 17.01
N SER A 84 6.70 -55.27 17.19
CA SER A 84 6.01 -56.44 16.56
C SER A 84 4.48 -56.41 16.65
N ASP A 85 3.87 -56.80 15.53
CA ASP A 85 2.47 -57.10 15.17
C ASP A 85 1.51 -57.65 16.27
N ALA A 86 0.24 -57.23 16.24
CA ALA A 86 -0.84 -57.95 15.52
C ALA A 86 -2.27 -57.49 15.89
N THR A 87 -3.06 -57.23 14.85
CA THR A 87 -4.51 -57.50 14.67
C THR A 87 -5.59 -56.86 15.56
N GLY A 88 -6.53 -56.17 14.89
CA GLY A 88 -7.96 -56.28 15.18
C GLY A 88 -8.79 -54.99 15.06
N GLN A 89 -9.43 -54.78 13.89
CA GLN A 89 -10.82 -54.27 13.63
C GLN A 89 -11.33 -53.06 14.45
N ASP A 90 -12.01 -52.05 13.90
CA ASP A 90 -12.89 -51.96 12.73
C ASP A 90 -13.31 -50.48 12.52
N SER A 91 -13.95 -50.21 11.37
CA SER A 91 -14.95 -49.12 11.14
C SER A 91 -14.50 -47.74 10.61
N LEU A 92 -14.50 -47.60 9.27
CA LEU A 92 -15.42 -46.78 8.43
C LEU A 92 -14.73 -46.10 7.23
N SER A 93 -15.14 -46.53 6.03
CA SER A 93 -14.82 -46.04 4.67
C SER A 93 -15.66 -44.78 4.28
N PRO A 94 -15.72 -44.30 3.02
CA PRO A 94 -14.73 -44.26 1.91
C PRO A 94 -14.62 -42.89 1.18
N GLU A 95 -13.60 -42.78 0.34
CA GLU A 95 -13.47 -41.83 -0.78
C GLU A 95 -14.50 -42.03 -1.92
N CYS A 96 -14.79 -40.92 -2.61
CA CYS A 96 -15.15 -40.84 -4.04
C CYS A 96 -15.03 -39.35 -4.41
N GLY A 97 -14.45 -38.88 -5.51
CA GLY A 97 -13.90 -39.47 -6.73
C GLY A 97 -13.80 -38.29 -7.72
N GLU A 98 -12.76 -38.26 -8.54
CA GLU A 98 -12.71 -37.38 -9.72
C GLU A 98 -13.81 -37.75 -10.72
N PRO A 99 -14.21 -36.80 -11.58
CA PRO A 99 -13.99 -37.04 -13.01
C PRO A 99 -13.67 -35.80 -13.84
N GLN A 100 -12.74 -35.96 -14.80
CA GLN A 100 -12.75 -35.33 -16.13
C GLN A 100 -13.59 -36.22 -17.10
N PRO A 101 -13.91 -35.91 -18.39
CA PRO A 101 -13.34 -34.89 -19.30
C PRO A 101 -14.32 -34.21 -20.34
N SER A 102 -13.75 -33.34 -21.20
CA SER A 102 -13.99 -33.17 -22.67
C SER A 102 -15.15 -32.35 -23.30
N ALA A 103 -14.71 -31.47 -24.23
CA ALA A 103 -15.14 -31.25 -25.63
C ALA A 103 -16.02 -30.04 -26.07
N THR A 104 -15.39 -29.19 -26.91
CA THR A 104 -15.78 -28.58 -28.22
C THR A 104 -17.05 -27.73 -28.45
N ASP A 105 -16.83 -26.52 -29.01
CA ASP A 105 -17.47 -25.83 -30.18
C ASP A 105 -17.47 -24.30 -29.94
N ALA A 106 -16.77 -23.43 -30.68
CA ALA A 106 -16.83 -23.01 -32.10
C ALA A 106 -17.88 -21.90 -32.42
N LEU A 107 -17.37 -20.80 -33.01
CA LEU A 107 -18.04 -19.72 -33.80
C LEU A 107 -18.77 -18.63 -32.98
N ASN A 108 -18.79 -17.33 -33.30
CA ASN A 108 -18.38 -16.57 -34.49
C ASN A 108 -18.27 -15.05 -34.13
N VAL A 109 -17.31 -14.37 -34.78
CA VAL A 109 -17.29 -13.04 -35.42
C VAL A 109 -18.37 -12.00 -35.03
N GLU A 110 -17.94 -10.77 -34.67
CA GLU A 110 -18.25 -9.56 -35.44
C GLU A 110 -17.32 -8.37 -35.11
N THR A 111 -16.89 -7.73 -36.19
CA THR A 111 -15.92 -6.65 -36.34
C THR A 111 -16.73 -5.38 -36.61
N GLU A 112 -16.41 -4.25 -35.99
CA GLU A 112 -16.77 -2.90 -36.49
C GLU A 112 -15.93 -1.86 -35.71
N GLU A 113 -14.83 -1.41 -36.30
CA GLU A 113 -14.68 -0.12 -37.00
C GLU A 113 -14.59 1.11 -36.08
N GLN A 114 -13.35 1.62 -35.97
CA GLN A 114 -13.04 2.99 -35.57
C GLN A 114 -13.61 4.00 -36.58
N PRO A 115 -13.71 5.26 -36.16
CA PRO A 115 -12.92 6.26 -36.88
C PRO A 115 -12.02 7.08 -35.97
N ALA A 116 -10.88 7.43 -36.55
CA ALA A 116 -9.81 8.24 -36.00
C ALA A 116 -10.07 9.75 -36.18
N ASP A 117 -9.15 10.49 -35.57
CA ASP A 117 -8.73 11.87 -35.84
C ASP A 117 -9.51 13.02 -35.22
N LEU A 118 -8.90 13.61 -34.18
CA LEU A 118 -8.54 15.03 -34.14
C LEU A 118 -7.71 15.28 -32.87
N TRP A 119 -6.50 15.83 -33.05
CA TRP A 119 -5.76 16.79 -32.21
C TRP A 119 -4.26 16.64 -32.45
N GLN A 120 -3.86 17.16 -33.61
CA GLN A 120 -2.54 17.71 -33.82
C GLN A 120 -2.51 19.10 -33.15
N GLU A 121 -1.31 19.52 -32.71
CA GLU A 121 -0.97 20.82 -32.13
C GLU A 121 -1.14 20.96 -30.60
N ILE A 122 -0.04 20.72 -29.86
CA ILE A 122 0.82 21.76 -29.26
C ILE A 122 2.10 21.06 -28.77
N GLY A 123 3.17 21.13 -29.56
CA GLY A 123 4.52 21.27 -29.01
C GLY A 123 4.68 22.74 -28.63
N THR A 124 5.40 23.13 -27.59
CA THR A 124 6.86 23.14 -27.58
C THR A 124 7.32 23.67 -26.20
N ALA A 125 8.57 23.33 -25.85
CA ALA A 125 9.41 23.91 -24.78
C ALA A 125 9.39 23.18 -23.42
N LEU A 126 10.28 22.19 -23.29
CA LEU A 126 11.43 22.22 -22.37
C LEU A 126 12.20 20.90 -22.52
N VAL A 127 13.20 20.90 -23.39
CA VAL A 127 14.26 19.88 -23.48
C VAL A 127 15.58 20.63 -23.59
N PRO A 128 16.58 20.39 -22.73
CA PRO A 128 17.96 20.63 -23.09
C PRO A 128 18.49 19.44 -23.91
N ALA A 129 19.31 19.80 -24.90
CA ALA A 129 19.80 18.96 -25.98
C ALA A 129 20.57 17.70 -25.54
N SER A 130 20.40 16.65 -26.35
CA SER A 130 21.18 15.43 -26.37
C SER A 130 22.61 15.67 -26.85
N SER A 131 23.59 15.17 -26.11
CA SER A 131 24.89 14.75 -26.63
C SER A 131 25.14 13.33 -26.15
N GLY A 132 25.31 12.42 -27.11
CA GLY A 132 25.24 10.99 -26.90
C GLY A 132 26.45 10.38 -26.20
N SER A 133 26.17 9.38 -25.37
CA SER A 133 26.97 8.19 -25.15
C SER A 133 26.03 7.10 -24.64
N ASN A 134 26.21 5.88 -25.13
CA ASN A 134 25.50 4.68 -24.68
C ASN A 134 25.73 4.42 -23.18
N GLU A 135 24.78 3.69 -22.59
CA GLU A 135 24.70 3.23 -21.19
C GLU A 135 24.18 4.24 -20.17
N ASP A 136 22.89 4.13 -19.82
CA ASP A 136 22.37 4.51 -18.51
C ASP A 136 21.16 3.62 -18.20
N GLN A 137 21.43 2.48 -17.56
CA GLN A 137 20.43 1.63 -16.94
C GLN A 137 20.21 2.16 -15.50
N PRO A 138 18.95 2.37 -15.03
CA PRO A 138 18.73 2.95 -13.71
C PRO A 138 19.25 2.02 -12.59
N GLU A 139 19.95 2.60 -11.61
CA GLU A 139 20.73 1.90 -10.56
C GLU A 139 19.95 0.80 -9.78
N TRP A 140 18.61 0.87 -9.74
CA TRP A 140 17.80 -0.15 -9.09
C TRP A 140 17.83 -1.52 -9.82
N MET A 141 18.15 -1.56 -11.12
CA MET A 141 18.30 -2.81 -11.88
C MET A 141 19.60 -3.56 -11.54
N ASN A 142 20.66 -2.85 -11.13
CA ASN A 142 21.94 -3.46 -10.79
C ASN A 142 21.92 -4.24 -9.46
N MET A 143 20.97 -3.95 -8.58
CA MET A 143 20.82 -4.70 -7.32
C MET A 143 20.20 -6.11 -7.49
N LEU A 144 19.64 -6.43 -8.65
CA LEU A 144 18.99 -7.73 -8.89
C LEU A 144 19.92 -8.79 -9.51
N ASN A 145 21.05 -8.39 -10.08
CA ASN A 145 21.96 -9.30 -10.80
C ASN A 145 23.10 -9.87 -9.94
N LEU A 146 23.25 -9.46 -8.68
CA LEU A 146 24.33 -9.93 -7.79
C LEU A 146 23.91 -11.13 -6.92
N ALA A 147 23.25 -12.10 -7.53
CA ALA A 147 22.93 -13.39 -6.92
C ALA A 147 23.20 -14.51 -7.94
N GLY A 148 24.48 -14.70 -8.27
CA GLY A 148 24.96 -15.78 -9.13
C GLY A 148 26.49 -15.87 -9.09
N ASP A 149 26.97 -16.91 -8.41
CA ASP A 149 28.30 -17.55 -8.44
C ASP A 149 29.59 -16.73 -8.42
N SER A 150 30.42 -16.96 -7.39
CA SER A 150 31.68 -17.69 -7.57
C SER A 150 32.27 -18.14 -6.23
N GLU A 151 32.57 -19.43 -6.15
CA GLU A 151 33.42 -20.08 -5.14
C GLU A 151 34.88 -19.58 -5.21
N GLY A 152 35.59 -19.65 -4.08
CA GLY A 152 37.03 -19.44 -3.96
C GLY A 152 37.51 -19.56 -2.50
N VAL A 153 37.99 -20.74 -2.13
CA VAL A 153 38.56 -21.14 -0.81
C VAL A 153 40.05 -20.74 -0.71
N PRO A 154 40.66 -20.62 0.50
CA PRO A 154 41.63 -19.57 0.86
C PRO A 154 43.09 -20.05 0.97
N GLU A 155 44.01 -19.10 1.17
CA GLU A 155 45.39 -19.37 1.65
C GLU A 155 45.75 -18.54 2.88
N ALA A 156 46.53 -19.19 3.76
CA ALA A 156 46.79 -18.85 5.16
C ALA A 156 48.07 -18.00 5.36
N HIS A 157 48.51 -17.92 6.63
CA HIS A 157 49.79 -17.39 7.19
C HIS A 157 49.68 -15.94 7.72
N THR A 158 50.01 -15.57 8.97
CA THR A 158 50.54 -16.24 10.17
C THR A 158 50.23 -15.37 11.38
N GLU A 159 50.02 -15.99 12.55
CA GLU A 159 49.78 -15.35 13.84
C GLU A 159 50.99 -14.54 14.34
N HIS A 160 50.74 -13.35 14.89
CA HIS A 160 51.52 -12.82 16.01
C HIS A 160 50.58 -12.08 16.97
N ALA A 161 50.36 -12.70 18.13
CA ALA A 161 49.60 -12.16 19.24
C ALA A 161 50.28 -10.91 19.81
N CYS A 162 49.57 -9.78 19.81
CA CYS A 162 49.85 -8.63 20.65
C CYS A 162 48.56 -8.26 21.38
N MET A 163 48.59 -8.31 22.71
CA MET A 163 47.48 -7.91 23.58
C MET A 163 47.11 -6.45 23.31
N PRO A 164 45.85 -6.08 23.04
CA PRO A 164 45.49 -4.69 22.91
C PRO A 164 45.42 -4.04 24.30
N GLU A 165 46.28 -3.04 24.49
CA GLU A 165 46.11 -1.98 25.48
C GLU A 165 44.67 -1.47 25.45
N GLN A 166 44.11 -1.28 26.64
CA GLN A 166 42.76 -0.78 26.87
C GLN A 166 42.55 0.56 26.16
N THR A 167 42.03 0.47 24.93
CA THR A 167 41.45 1.63 24.26
C THR A 167 40.17 1.91 25.02
N SER A 168 40.18 2.95 25.84
CA SER A 168 38.98 3.52 26.40
C SER A 168 38.02 3.77 25.24
N LEU A 169 36.94 2.98 25.19
CA LEU A 169 35.81 3.22 24.31
C LEU A 169 35.26 4.59 24.71
N SER A 170 35.70 5.64 24.03
CA SER A 170 34.96 6.88 23.97
C SER A 170 33.60 6.50 23.40
N LEU A 171 32.56 6.57 24.24
CA LEU A 171 31.19 6.54 23.75
C LEU A 171 31.13 7.52 22.59
N PRO A 172 30.64 7.13 21.39
CA PRO A 172 30.45 8.09 20.33
C PRO A 172 29.61 9.21 20.92
N SER A 173 30.13 10.44 20.83
CA SER A 173 29.39 11.66 21.11
C SER A 173 28.00 11.48 20.53
N GLN A 174 26.97 11.43 21.40
CA GLN A 174 25.59 11.13 21.03
C GLN A 174 25.25 11.87 19.73
N MET A 175 25.06 11.14 18.61
CA MET A 175 24.74 11.75 17.33
C MET A 175 23.50 12.64 17.55
N PRO A 176 23.62 13.97 17.35
CA PRO A 176 22.48 14.86 17.53
C PRO A 176 21.35 14.40 16.62
N GLY A 177 20.15 14.20 17.18
CA GLY A 177 18.96 13.90 16.38
C GLY A 177 18.65 12.43 16.11
N ILE A 178 19.31 11.45 16.77
CA ILE A 178 18.96 10.02 16.63
C ILE A 178 17.48 9.70 17.00
N TRP A 179 16.86 10.57 17.80
CA TRP A 179 15.46 10.50 18.20
C TRP A 179 14.56 11.49 17.44
N SER A 180 15.11 12.22 16.47
CA SER A 180 14.30 13.13 15.65
C SER A 180 13.45 12.33 14.67
N TYR A 181 12.26 12.85 14.38
CA TYR A 181 11.33 12.21 13.44
C TYR A 181 12.00 11.95 12.08
N ASN A 182 12.69 12.96 11.52
CA ASN A 182 13.37 12.86 10.22
C ASN A 182 14.57 11.89 10.22
N TYR A 183 15.11 11.55 11.38
CA TYR A 183 16.15 10.52 11.48
C TYR A 183 15.57 9.11 11.48
N GLN A 184 14.39 8.93 12.08
CA GLN A 184 13.72 7.64 12.19
C GLN A 184 12.81 7.33 10.99
N MET A 185 12.42 8.37 10.26
CA MET A 185 11.49 8.32 9.14
C MET A 185 12.16 8.85 7.86
N GLY A 186 11.44 8.75 6.74
CA GLY A 186 11.89 9.29 5.47
C GLY A 186 12.91 8.44 4.71
N PRO A 187 13.41 8.93 3.57
CA PRO A 187 14.20 8.14 2.62
C PRO A 187 15.54 7.60 3.16
N PRO A 188 16.34 8.34 3.95
CA PRO A 188 17.60 7.81 4.47
C PRO A 188 17.40 6.63 5.41
N ALA A 189 16.42 6.73 6.32
CA ALA A 189 16.07 5.67 7.26
C ALA A 189 15.55 4.43 6.51
N TYR A 190 14.71 4.63 5.48
CA TYR A 190 14.21 3.56 4.64
C TYR A 190 15.35 2.85 3.89
N SER A 191 16.23 3.61 3.24
CA SER A 191 17.36 3.09 2.50
C SER A 191 18.28 2.25 3.39
N HIS A 192 18.59 2.75 4.58
CA HIS A 192 19.34 2.01 5.59
C HIS A 192 18.63 0.72 6.02
N ALA A 193 17.33 0.79 6.29
CA ALA A 193 16.54 -0.37 6.67
C ALA A 193 16.53 -1.45 5.58
N ILE A 194 16.36 -1.08 4.31
CA ILE A 194 16.42 -2.00 3.17
C ILE A 194 17.84 -2.58 2.99
N ALA A 195 18.88 -1.77 3.17
CA ALA A 195 20.26 -2.23 3.08
C ALA A 195 20.56 -3.31 4.13
N CYS A 196 20.08 -3.12 5.36
CA CYS A 196 20.26 -4.05 6.48
C CYS A 196 19.21 -5.19 6.54
N SER A 197 18.15 -5.14 5.72
CA SER A 197 17.07 -6.13 5.75
C SER A 197 17.59 -7.48 5.25
N PRO A 198 17.42 -8.58 6.02
CA PRO A 198 17.77 -9.91 5.56
C PRO A 198 16.87 -10.32 4.38
N LEU A 199 17.36 -11.24 3.56
CA LEU A 199 16.52 -11.87 2.55
C LEU A 199 15.36 -12.60 3.26
N SER A 200 14.14 -12.30 2.81
CA SER A 200 12.93 -12.99 3.27
C SER A 200 12.91 -14.43 2.76
N GLU A 201 11.94 -15.22 3.21
CA GLU A 201 11.68 -16.56 2.70
C GLU A 201 11.56 -16.60 1.17
N THR A 202 11.08 -15.52 0.56
CA THR A 202 10.95 -15.35 -0.89
C THR A 202 12.26 -15.08 -1.63
N SER A 203 13.40 -15.04 -0.93
CA SER A 203 14.70 -14.58 -1.43
C SER A 203 14.70 -13.12 -1.92
N MET A 204 13.72 -12.32 -1.47
CA MET A 204 13.63 -10.89 -1.72
C MET A 204 13.79 -10.13 -0.41
N LYS A 205 14.35 -8.92 -0.46
CA LYS A 205 14.38 -8.03 0.71
C LYS A 205 12.96 -7.58 1.03
N ALA A 206 12.51 -7.83 2.26
CA ALA A 206 11.23 -7.31 2.71
C ALA A 206 11.39 -5.83 3.08
N SER A 207 10.43 -5.02 2.62
CA SER A 207 10.30 -3.62 3.00
C SER A 207 9.39 -3.46 4.23
N ASN A 208 9.17 -2.21 4.65
CA ASN A 208 8.17 -1.84 5.66
C ASN A 208 6.74 -1.72 5.08
N SER A 209 6.52 -2.13 3.83
CA SER A 209 5.25 -2.04 3.11
C SER A 209 4.91 -3.37 2.45
N MET A 210 3.83 -4.02 2.90
CA MET A 210 3.36 -5.28 2.31
C MET A 210 2.94 -5.06 0.86
N CYS A 211 2.25 -3.95 0.57
CA CYS A 211 1.92 -3.58 -0.80
C CYS A 211 3.19 -3.45 -1.67
N SER A 212 4.22 -2.76 -1.18
CA SER A 212 5.46 -2.57 -1.94
C SER A 212 6.21 -3.87 -2.19
N ASP A 213 6.18 -4.82 -1.25
CA ASP A 213 6.76 -6.15 -1.44
C ASP A 213 6.08 -6.90 -2.60
N HIS A 214 4.74 -6.88 -2.65
CA HIS A 214 3.97 -7.46 -3.75
C HIS A 214 4.26 -6.75 -5.08
N ILE A 215 4.25 -5.43 -5.10
CA ILE A 215 4.53 -4.62 -6.30
C ILE A 215 5.91 -4.95 -6.86
N THR A 216 6.92 -5.00 -6.00
CA THR A 216 8.31 -5.29 -6.38
C THR A 216 8.43 -6.72 -6.93
N ALA A 217 7.78 -7.70 -6.29
CA ALA A 217 7.77 -9.08 -6.75
C ALA A 217 7.12 -9.23 -8.13
N ILE A 218 5.97 -8.58 -8.35
CA ILE A 218 5.27 -8.61 -9.63
C ILE A 218 6.09 -7.92 -10.71
N ARG A 219 6.67 -6.75 -10.43
CA ARG A 219 7.57 -6.04 -11.35
C ARG A 219 8.76 -6.90 -11.77
N ALA A 220 9.38 -7.61 -10.84
CA ALA A 220 10.48 -8.53 -11.14
C ALA A 220 10.01 -9.70 -12.03
N CYS A 221 8.84 -10.28 -11.76
CA CYS A 221 8.28 -11.35 -12.60
C CYS A 221 7.99 -10.88 -14.04
N ILE A 222 7.37 -9.69 -14.18
CA ILE A 222 7.10 -9.09 -15.48
C ILE A 222 8.41 -8.84 -16.22
N TRP A 223 9.36 -8.16 -15.58
CA TRP A 223 10.60 -7.77 -16.24
C TRP A 223 11.43 -8.95 -16.70
N ASN A 224 11.61 -9.96 -15.84
CA ASN A 224 12.38 -11.15 -16.18
C ASN A 224 11.81 -11.86 -17.40
N LYS A 225 10.47 -12.00 -17.48
CA LYS A 225 9.81 -12.63 -18.63
C LYS A 225 9.80 -11.75 -19.87
N TRP A 226 9.57 -10.47 -19.70
CA TRP A 226 9.59 -9.53 -20.82
C TRP A 226 10.96 -9.45 -21.50
N ALA A 227 12.04 -9.42 -20.70
CA ALA A 227 13.41 -9.33 -21.19
C ALA A 227 13.90 -10.62 -21.90
N GLU A 228 13.27 -11.77 -21.64
CA GLU A 228 13.60 -13.06 -22.28
C GLU A 228 13.03 -13.19 -23.71
N THR A 229 12.22 -12.25 -24.20
CA THR A 229 11.52 -12.36 -25.49
C THR A 229 12.44 -12.02 -26.70
N ASP A 230 12.59 -12.95 -27.65
CA ASP A 230 13.43 -12.84 -28.88
C ASP A 230 12.56 -12.82 -30.17
N PRO A 231 12.86 -12.04 -31.23
CA PRO A 231 13.84 -10.94 -31.33
C PRO A 231 13.48 -9.80 -30.40
N PRO A 232 14.39 -8.86 -30.09
CA PRO A 232 14.09 -7.67 -29.32
C PRO A 232 12.92 -6.97 -29.99
N LEU A 233 11.72 -7.20 -29.45
CA LEU A 233 10.48 -6.60 -29.89
C LEU A 233 10.81 -5.12 -29.95
N SER A 234 10.75 -4.52 -31.15
CA SER A 234 11.02 -3.09 -31.33
C SER A 234 10.28 -2.38 -30.21
N LEU A 235 11.07 -1.78 -29.29
CA LEU A 235 10.61 -1.44 -27.95
C LEU A 235 9.35 -0.57 -28.02
N ASP A 236 9.27 0.26 -29.07
CA ASP A 236 8.16 1.16 -29.37
C ASP A 236 6.88 0.47 -29.88
N LYS A 237 6.99 -0.61 -30.67
CA LYS A 237 5.81 -1.24 -31.32
C LYS A 237 4.98 -2.11 -30.37
N ASN A 238 5.56 -2.56 -29.26
CA ASN A 238 4.93 -3.51 -28.33
C ASN A 238 4.70 -2.94 -26.93
N LEU A 239 4.80 -1.62 -26.74
CA LEU A 239 4.49 -0.97 -25.45
C LEU A 239 3.07 -1.25 -24.96
N HIS A 240 2.12 -1.45 -25.87
CA HIS A 240 0.75 -1.84 -25.53
C HIS A 240 0.67 -3.25 -24.95
N LYS A 241 1.54 -4.18 -25.39
CA LYS A 241 1.62 -5.55 -24.86
C LYS A 241 2.20 -5.55 -23.45
N LEU A 242 3.25 -4.75 -23.18
CA LEU A 242 3.80 -4.61 -21.83
C LEU A 242 2.78 -3.98 -20.86
N ASP A 243 2.01 -3.01 -21.34
CA ASP A 243 0.93 -2.39 -20.57
C ASP A 243 -0.20 -3.39 -20.25
N GLN A 244 -0.64 -4.18 -21.24
CA GLN A 244 -1.59 -5.27 -21.02
C GLN A 244 -1.05 -6.31 -20.04
N PHE A 245 0.23 -6.69 -20.18
CA PHE A 245 0.88 -7.67 -19.30
C PHE A 245 0.90 -7.17 -17.86
N THR A 246 1.29 -5.91 -17.67
CA THR A 246 1.26 -5.23 -16.37
C THR A 246 -0.16 -5.19 -15.80
N SER A 247 -1.15 -4.83 -16.61
CA SER A 247 -2.56 -4.76 -16.21
C SER A 247 -3.10 -6.12 -15.74
N ILE A 248 -2.82 -7.19 -16.49
CA ILE A 248 -3.22 -8.57 -16.17
C ILE A 248 -2.57 -9.04 -14.87
N MET A 249 -1.27 -8.79 -14.70
CA MET A 249 -0.54 -9.17 -13.49
C MET A 249 -1.08 -8.45 -12.24
N PHE A 250 -1.34 -7.14 -12.29
CA PHE A 250 -1.91 -6.43 -11.15
C PHE A 250 -3.38 -6.76 -10.89
N SER A 251 -4.14 -7.12 -11.92
CA SER A 251 -5.51 -7.62 -11.76
C SER A 251 -5.51 -8.96 -11.01
N MET A 252 -4.60 -9.87 -11.36
CA MET A 252 -4.41 -11.14 -10.67
C MET A 252 -4.00 -10.95 -9.21
N TRP A 253 -3.09 -10.01 -8.91
CA TRP A 253 -2.73 -9.69 -7.53
C TRP A 253 -3.90 -9.20 -6.68
N ASN A 254 -4.69 -8.26 -7.20
CA ASN A 254 -5.85 -7.75 -6.47
C ASN A 254 -6.88 -8.88 -6.27
N GLY A 255 -7.18 -9.68 -7.30
CA GLY A 255 -8.11 -10.81 -7.17
C GLY A 255 -7.65 -11.88 -6.17
N LEU A 256 -6.35 -12.17 -6.14
CA LEU A 256 -5.77 -13.22 -5.30
C LEU A 256 -5.59 -12.80 -3.84
N THR A 257 -5.14 -11.56 -3.60
CA THR A 257 -4.68 -11.12 -2.27
C THR A 257 -5.56 -10.08 -1.62
N ARG A 258 -6.46 -9.44 -2.39
CA ARG A 258 -7.34 -8.35 -1.96
C ARG A 258 -8.72 -8.43 -2.64
N PRO A 259 -9.42 -9.57 -2.60
CA PRO A 259 -10.69 -9.74 -3.32
C PRO A 259 -11.73 -8.69 -2.92
N ASP A 260 -11.74 -8.27 -1.65
CA ASP A 260 -12.65 -7.24 -1.14
C ASP A 260 -12.36 -5.84 -1.70
N ALA A 261 -11.18 -5.57 -2.27
CA ALA A 261 -10.88 -4.31 -2.95
C ALA A 261 -11.35 -4.28 -4.41
N MET A 262 -11.71 -5.44 -5.00
CA MET A 262 -12.13 -5.55 -6.40
C MET A 262 -13.39 -4.73 -6.77
N PRO A 263 -14.41 -4.60 -5.90
CA PRO A 263 -15.55 -3.71 -6.13
C PRO A 263 -15.17 -2.26 -6.36
N TRP A 264 -14.03 -1.81 -5.84
CA TRP A 264 -13.48 -0.48 -6.10
C TRP A 264 -12.53 -0.47 -7.29
N TYR A 265 -11.59 -1.41 -7.34
CA TYR A 265 -10.54 -1.46 -8.38
C TYR A 265 -11.11 -1.55 -9.80
N THR A 266 -12.16 -2.36 -9.99
CA THR A 266 -12.70 -2.64 -11.33
C THR A 266 -13.54 -1.49 -11.89
N PRO A 267 -14.59 -0.99 -11.18
CA PRO A 267 -15.45 0.04 -11.74
C PRO A 267 -14.75 1.39 -11.88
N THR A 268 -13.83 1.71 -10.98
CA THR A 268 -13.03 2.96 -11.04
C THR A 268 -11.97 2.94 -12.13
N ARG A 269 -11.79 1.80 -12.82
CA ARG A 269 -10.77 1.59 -13.86
C ARG A 269 -9.36 1.93 -13.40
N TRP A 270 -9.09 1.77 -12.11
CA TRP A 270 -7.81 2.11 -11.50
C TRP A 270 -6.62 1.40 -12.16
N TYR A 271 -6.86 0.18 -12.65
CA TYR A 271 -5.90 -0.61 -13.40
C TYR A 271 -5.28 0.12 -14.60
N LYS A 272 -6.00 1.04 -15.25
CA LYS A 272 -5.48 1.78 -16.42
C LYS A 272 -4.34 2.71 -16.03
N HIS A 273 -4.54 3.52 -15.00
CA HIS A 273 -3.49 4.43 -14.52
C HIS A 273 -2.33 3.67 -13.92
N LEU A 274 -2.62 2.58 -13.22
CA LEU A 274 -1.60 1.76 -12.59
C LEU A 274 -0.73 1.04 -13.62
N SER A 275 -1.34 0.46 -14.67
CA SER A 275 -0.59 -0.25 -15.70
C SER A 275 0.33 0.72 -16.45
N GLU A 276 -0.16 1.90 -16.83
CA GLU A 276 0.67 2.94 -17.47
C GLU A 276 1.84 3.37 -16.58
N LEU A 277 1.58 3.62 -15.29
CA LEU A 277 2.60 3.99 -14.31
C LEU A 277 3.68 2.92 -14.20
N VAL A 278 3.30 1.67 -13.95
CA VAL A 278 4.29 0.60 -13.74
C VAL A 278 5.01 0.25 -15.03
N THR A 279 4.33 0.30 -16.17
CA THR A 279 4.95 0.10 -17.48
C THR A 279 6.06 1.15 -17.68
N TRP A 280 5.80 2.44 -17.38
CA TRP A 280 6.83 3.48 -17.40
C TRP A 280 7.96 3.23 -16.38
N GLN A 281 7.65 2.76 -15.18
CA GLN A 281 8.68 2.42 -14.18
C GLN A 281 9.58 1.24 -14.60
N LEU A 282 9.07 0.34 -15.43
CA LEU A 282 9.82 -0.79 -15.99
C LEU A 282 10.66 -0.36 -17.21
N ASN A 283 10.11 0.53 -18.06
CA ASN A 283 10.77 1.03 -19.25
C ASN A 283 10.58 2.56 -19.38
N PRO A 284 11.44 3.37 -18.74
CA PRO A 284 11.25 4.82 -18.67
C PRO A 284 11.63 5.52 -19.98
N THR A 285 10.71 5.49 -20.96
CA THR A 285 10.85 6.22 -22.24
C THR A 285 10.02 7.50 -22.25
N ARG A 286 10.31 8.42 -23.19
CA ARG A 286 9.56 9.67 -23.35
C ARG A 286 8.11 9.40 -23.77
N GLU A 287 7.93 8.41 -24.64
CA GLU A 287 6.65 7.95 -25.17
C GLU A 287 5.76 7.44 -24.04
N MET A 288 6.33 6.66 -23.12
CA MET A 288 5.59 6.12 -21.97
C MET A 288 5.31 7.18 -20.92
N TYR A 289 6.26 8.10 -20.69
CA TYR A 289 6.03 9.26 -19.83
C TYR A 289 4.87 10.13 -20.36
N ALA A 290 4.77 10.32 -21.68
CA ALA A 290 3.71 11.10 -22.29
C ALA A 290 2.31 10.49 -22.07
N ARG A 291 2.23 9.15 -21.92
CA ARG A 291 0.99 8.44 -21.60
C ARG A 291 0.55 8.61 -20.14
N LEU A 292 1.48 8.90 -19.23
CA LEU A 292 1.14 9.07 -17.81
C LEU A 292 0.14 10.21 -17.61
N HIS A 293 -0.97 9.89 -16.95
CA HIS A 293 -1.90 10.89 -16.48
C HIS A 293 -1.16 11.92 -15.59
N PRO A 294 -1.43 13.24 -15.73
CA PRO A 294 -0.65 14.29 -15.05
C PRO A 294 -0.46 14.09 -13.55
N LYS A 295 -1.49 13.58 -12.87
CA LYS A 295 -1.47 13.26 -11.43
C LYS A 295 -0.44 12.19 -11.03
N TYR A 296 -0.08 11.26 -11.92
CA TYR A 296 0.88 10.19 -11.62
C TYR A 296 2.31 10.50 -12.08
N ARG A 297 2.54 11.57 -12.84
CA ARG A 297 3.88 11.93 -13.30
C ARG A 297 4.84 12.07 -12.10
N PRO A 298 6.03 11.48 -12.14
CA PRO A 298 6.96 11.50 -11.01
C PRO A 298 7.39 12.93 -10.67
N SER A 299 7.53 13.22 -9.38
CA SER A 299 8.25 14.39 -8.90
C SER A 299 9.76 14.18 -8.98
N ALA A 300 10.54 15.26 -8.82
CA ALA A 300 11.99 15.15 -8.71
C ALA A 300 12.39 14.24 -7.53
N LEU A 301 11.71 14.37 -6.40
CA LEU A 301 11.96 13.57 -5.20
C LEU A 301 11.77 12.07 -5.47
N GLN A 302 10.73 11.71 -6.23
CA GLN A 302 10.45 10.32 -6.62
C GLN A 302 11.53 9.71 -7.51
N ILE A 303 12.29 10.53 -8.23
CA ILE A 303 13.37 10.09 -9.13
C ILE A 303 14.69 9.97 -8.37
N THR A 304 14.92 10.81 -7.35
CA THR A 304 16.21 10.91 -6.66
C THR A 304 16.32 10.06 -5.38
N GLU A 305 15.20 9.70 -4.77
CA GLU A 305 15.18 9.05 -3.46
C GLU A 305 14.73 7.58 -3.53
N SER A 306 15.13 6.80 -2.53
CA SER A 306 14.62 5.45 -2.32
C SER A 306 13.48 5.46 -1.30
N TYR A 307 12.35 4.84 -1.65
CA TYR A 307 11.14 4.78 -0.84
C TYR A 307 10.28 3.57 -1.23
N PRO A 308 9.25 3.21 -0.44
CA PRO A 308 8.32 2.14 -0.78
C PRO A 308 7.49 2.47 -2.02
N THR A 309 7.50 1.57 -3.01
CA THR A 309 6.85 1.75 -4.33
C THR A 309 5.33 1.92 -4.26
N PHE A 310 4.69 1.50 -3.16
CA PHE A 310 3.26 1.72 -2.96
C PHE A 310 2.88 3.21 -2.86
N ILE A 311 3.81 4.09 -2.48
CA ILE A 311 3.56 5.55 -2.45
C ILE A 311 3.20 6.06 -3.84
N ASP A 312 3.80 5.52 -4.91
CA ASP A 312 3.58 5.99 -6.28
C ASP A 312 2.12 5.86 -6.74
N TRP A 313 1.36 5.00 -6.06
CA TRP A 313 -0.04 4.72 -6.38
C TRP A 313 -0.97 5.82 -5.88
N CYS A 314 -0.49 6.73 -5.02
CA CYS A 314 -1.23 7.93 -4.68
C CYS A 314 -1.18 8.93 -5.86
N PRO A 315 -2.31 9.35 -6.44
CA PRO A 315 -2.35 10.24 -7.61
C PRO A 315 -1.97 11.69 -7.26
N PHE A 316 -1.76 12.04 -6.01
CA PHE A 316 -1.55 13.42 -5.62
C PHE A 316 -0.06 13.65 -5.37
N GLN A 317 0.62 14.35 -6.29
CA GLN A 317 2.06 14.59 -6.20
C GLN A 317 2.48 15.21 -4.86
N ALA A 318 1.82 16.28 -4.42
CA ALA A 318 2.13 16.93 -3.14
C ALA A 318 1.97 15.98 -1.94
N LEU A 319 1.00 15.05 -2.00
CA LEU A 319 0.80 14.05 -0.96
C LEU A 319 1.86 12.94 -1.03
N ARG A 320 2.25 12.50 -2.23
CA ARG A 320 3.36 11.56 -2.43
C ARG A 320 4.66 12.09 -1.86
N ASP A 321 5.01 13.33 -2.18
CA ASP A 321 6.26 13.94 -1.71
C ASP A 321 6.30 13.99 -0.17
N LYS A 322 5.16 14.30 0.46
CA LYS A 322 5.03 14.22 1.91
C LYS A 322 5.13 12.81 2.46
N LEU A 323 4.47 11.83 1.84
CA LEU A 323 4.58 10.43 2.23
C LEU A 323 6.03 9.95 2.13
N ILE A 324 6.79 10.37 1.12
CA ILE A 324 8.20 10.05 0.97
C ILE A 324 9.00 10.68 2.11
N ILE A 325 8.93 12.01 2.27
CA ILE A 325 9.71 12.75 3.26
C ILE A 325 9.39 12.27 4.69
N MET A 326 8.11 12.06 4.97
CA MET A 326 7.64 11.85 6.33
C MET A 326 7.40 10.39 6.70
N HIS A 327 7.13 9.51 5.74
CA HIS A 327 6.64 8.15 6.03
C HIS A 327 7.35 7.03 5.27
N ALA A 328 8.39 7.30 4.46
CA ALA A 328 9.04 6.23 3.70
C ALA A 328 9.52 5.05 4.57
N ALA A 329 10.07 5.29 5.77
CA ALA A 329 10.47 4.23 6.71
C ALA A 329 9.38 3.86 7.74
N ASN A 330 8.16 4.37 7.61
CA ASN A 330 7.10 4.17 8.60
C ASN A 330 6.51 2.74 8.49
N PRO A 331 6.50 1.92 9.56
CA PRO A 331 5.98 0.56 9.52
C PRO A 331 4.46 0.47 9.29
N ARG A 332 3.74 1.60 9.40
CA ARG A 332 2.29 1.69 9.15
C ARG A 332 1.97 2.40 7.83
N LEU A 333 2.94 2.53 6.92
CA LEU A 333 2.77 3.25 5.65
C LEU A 333 1.56 2.75 4.86
N ASP A 334 1.38 1.43 4.75
CA ASP A 334 0.25 0.85 4.02
C ASP A 334 -1.09 1.30 4.60
N GLU A 335 -1.21 1.39 5.94
CA GLU A 335 -2.43 1.85 6.58
C GLU A 335 -2.74 3.32 6.25
N ILE A 336 -1.72 4.16 6.18
CA ILE A 336 -1.86 5.58 5.85
C ILE A 336 -2.32 5.75 4.40
N ILE A 337 -1.67 5.04 3.46
CA ILE A 337 -2.04 5.09 2.03
C ILE A 337 -3.44 4.54 1.80
N LEU A 338 -3.80 3.44 2.47
CA LEU A 338 -5.14 2.87 2.38
C LEU A 338 -6.21 3.76 3.03
N ASP A 339 -5.89 4.47 4.10
CA ASP A 339 -6.77 5.52 4.65
C ASP A 339 -7.01 6.62 3.62
N ILE A 340 -5.95 7.14 2.99
CA ILE A 340 -6.05 8.15 1.93
C ILE A 340 -6.96 7.67 0.80
N ALA A 341 -6.72 6.47 0.28
CA ALA A 341 -7.50 5.90 -0.82
C ALA A 341 -8.97 5.67 -0.44
N SER A 342 -9.24 5.30 0.81
CA SER A 342 -10.60 5.12 1.32
C SER A 342 -11.36 6.45 1.48
N MET A 343 -10.64 7.56 1.60
CA MET A 343 -11.19 8.93 1.72
C MET A 343 -11.32 9.66 0.38
N TYR A 344 -11.11 8.96 -0.75
CA TYR A 344 -11.40 9.54 -2.07
C TYR A 344 -12.90 9.82 -2.20
N CYS A 345 -13.22 11.05 -2.60
CA CYS A 345 -14.57 11.54 -2.74
C CYS A 345 -14.72 12.41 -4.00
N VAL A 346 -15.98 12.64 -4.39
CA VAL A 346 -16.34 13.52 -5.50
C VAL A 346 -17.37 14.54 -5.02
N GLU A 347 -17.13 15.81 -5.31
CA GLU A 347 -18.05 16.90 -5.01
C GLU A 347 -19.26 16.89 -5.95
N VAL A 348 -20.43 17.23 -5.42
CA VAL A 348 -21.71 17.16 -6.11
C VAL A 348 -22.74 18.07 -5.43
N ASP A 349 -23.73 18.50 -6.20
CA ASP A 349 -24.98 19.02 -5.63
C ASP A 349 -25.85 17.87 -5.10
N LEU A 350 -25.96 17.76 -3.77
CA LEU A 350 -26.68 16.68 -3.08
C LEU A 350 -28.16 16.58 -3.46
N SER A 351 -28.78 17.68 -3.93
CA SER A 351 -30.17 17.67 -4.39
C SER A 351 -30.39 16.83 -5.66
N LYS A 352 -29.32 16.58 -6.42
CA LYS A 352 -29.33 15.67 -7.58
C LYS A 352 -29.30 14.20 -7.16
N LEU A 353 -28.83 13.91 -5.95
CA LEU A 353 -28.72 12.55 -5.44
C LEU A 353 -29.93 12.17 -4.58
N VAL A 354 -30.40 13.07 -3.72
CA VAL A 354 -31.42 12.77 -2.72
C VAL A 354 -32.46 13.89 -2.61
N ARG A 355 -33.75 13.54 -2.66
CA ARG A 355 -34.89 14.47 -2.63
C ARG A 355 -35.08 15.21 -1.31
N THR A 356 -34.47 14.73 -0.23
CA THR A 356 -34.50 15.41 1.08
C THR A 356 -33.86 16.80 1.01
N TYR A 357 -32.88 17.00 0.13
CA TYR A 357 -32.31 18.31 -0.17
C TYR A 357 -33.20 19.05 -1.17
N LYS A 358 -34.04 19.95 -0.65
CA LYS A 358 -35.02 20.72 -1.45
C LYS A 358 -34.41 21.84 -2.29
N GLN A 359 -33.15 22.19 -2.03
CA GLN A 359 -32.41 23.25 -2.72
C GLN A 359 -31.01 22.74 -3.09
N PRO A 360 -30.40 23.30 -4.15
CA PRO A 360 -29.02 22.99 -4.51
C PRO A 360 -28.09 23.11 -3.30
N THR A 361 -27.49 21.99 -2.91
CA THR A 361 -26.67 21.90 -1.69
C THR A 361 -25.31 21.32 -2.07
N HIS A 362 -24.27 22.15 -2.02
CA HIS A 362 -22.92 21.72 -2.31
C HIS A 362 -22.42 20.72 -1.25
N GLY A 363 -21.96 19.57 -1.70
CA GLY A 363 -21.49 18.50 -0.84
C GLY A 363 -20.61 17.51 -1.57
N TYR A 364 -20.35 16.37 -0.95
CA TYR A 364 -19.53 15.32 -1.54
C TYR A 364 -19.94 13.92 -1.05
N VAL A 365 -19.55 12.92 -1.83
CA VAL A 365 -19.81 11.49 -1.58
C VAL A 365 -18.52 10.68 -1.70
N HIS A 366 -18.37 9.63 -0.88
CA HIS A 366 -17.19 8.77 -0.90
C HIS A 366 -17.27 7.72 -2.00
N VAL A 367 -16.18 7.56 -2.74
CA VAL A 367 -16.07 6.57 -3.83
C VAL A 367 -16.09 5.15 -3.26
N TRP A 368 -15.42 4.93 -2.12
CA TRP A 368 -15.34 3.62 -1.49
C TRP A 368 -16.70 3.10 -1.01
N GLU A 369 -17.52 3.95 -0.41
CA GLU A 369 -18.86 3.56 0.06
C GLU A 369 -19.78 3.18 -1.12
N ILE A 370 -19.77 3.97 -2.20
CA ILE A 370 -20.57 3.72 -3.42
C ILE A 370 -20.18 2.39 -4.07
N THR A 371 -18.87 2.15 -4.23
CA THR A 371 -18.34 0.97 -4.92
C THR A 371 -18.57 -0.32 -4.13
N GLN A 372 -18.53 -0.28 -2.80
CA GLN A 372 -18.89 -1.43 -1.96
C GLN A 372 -20.35 -1.85 -2.14
N VAL A 373 -21.29 -0.89 -2.06
CA VAL A 373 -22.71 -1.18 -2.25
C VAL A 373 -22.97 -1.78 -3.64
N MET A 374 -22.26 -1.31 -4.67
CA MET A 374 -22.33 -1.88 -6.01
C MET A 374 -21.78 -3.33 -6.07
N GLY A 375 -20.71 -3.63 -5.32
CA GLY A 375 -20.09 -4.95 -5.27
C GLY A 375 -20.92 -6.00 -4.53
N ASP A 376 -21.53 -5.63 -3.41
CA ASP A 376 -22.33 -6.54 -2.57
C ASP A 376 -23.52 -7.15 -3.33
N GLU A 377 -24.12 -6.39 -4.26
CA GLU A 377 -25.19 -6.90 -5.10
C GLU A 377 -24.71 -8.00 -6.07
N ILE A 378 -23.48 -7.91 -6.59
CA ILE A 378 -22.92 -8.94 -7.49
C ILE A 378 -22.72 -10.26 -6.74
N ASN A 379 -22.27 -10.17 -5.49
CA ASN A 379 -22.10 -11.34 -4.62
C ASN A 379 -23.45 -11.95 -4.21
N ASN A 380 -24.45 -11.11 -3.93
CA ASN A 380 -25.81 -11.54 -3.56
C ASN A 380 -26.68 -12.00 -4.75
N ARG A 381 -26.38 -11.59 -5.99
CA ARG A 381 -27.06 -12.08 -7.19
C ARG A 381 -26.73 -13.54 -7.50
N LYS A 382 -25.55 -14.02 -7.11
CA LYS A 382 -25.17 -15.45 -7.25
C LYS A 382 -26.07 -16.39 -6.42
N SER A 383 -26.83 -15.87 -5.45
CA SER A 383 -27.72 -16.64 -4.56
C SER A 383 -29.21 -16.47 -4.85
N ARG A 384 -29.62 -15.69 -5.87
CA ARG A 384 -31.03 -15.59 -6.30
C ARG A 384 -31.17 -15.83 -7.80
N PRO A 385 -31.77 -16.96 -8.23
CA PRO A 385 -32.21 -17.11 -9.60
C PRO A 385 -33.40 -16.16 -9.83
N ASP A 386 -33.47 -15.60 -11.03
CA ASP A 386 -34.61 -14.85 -11.57
C ASP A 386 -34.96 -13.49 -10.93
N SER A 387 -34.31 -12.44 -11.42
CA SER A 387 -35.00 -11.15 -11.63
C SER A 387 -34.48 -10.45 -12.88
N LEU A 388 -34.98 -10.89 -14.03
CA LEU A 388 -34.78 -10.27 -15.35
C LEU A 388 -35.41 -8.86 -15.48
N HIS A 389 -36.12 -8.39 -14.45
CA HIS A 389 -36.57 -7.00 -14.35
C HIS A 389 -35.56 -6.20 -13.53
N ARG A 390 -34.61 -5.56 -14.23
CA ARG A 390 -33.79 -4.50 -13.65
C ARG A 390 -34.74 -3.34 -13.37
N ASP A 391 -35.18 -3.19 -12.12
CA ASP A 391 -35.83 -1.95 -11.67
C ASP A 391 -34.80 -0.81 -11.85
N GLU A 392 -34.89 -0.14 -13.00
CA GLU A 392 -34.20 1.12 -13.28
C GLU A 392 -34.86 2.20 -12.43
N LYS A 393 -34.45 2.26 -11.17
CA LYS A 393 -34.71 3.41 -10.31
C LYS A 393 -34.05 4.63 -10.96
N THR A 394 -34.56 5.84 -10.76
CA THR A 394 -33.95 7.07 -11.29
C THR A 394 -33.61 8.04 -10.17
N LEU A 395 -32.42 8.64 -10.24
CA LEU A 395 -32.04 9.73 -9.33
C LEU A 395 -32.97 10.94 -9.53
N PRO A 396 -33.22 11.77 -8.48
CA PRO A 396 -32.77 11.62 -7.10
C PRO A 396 -33.56 10.56 -6.31
N ALA A 397 -32.87 9.86 -5.40
CA ALA A 397 -33.47 8.91 -4.47
C ALA A 397 -34.37 9.61 -3.42
N PRO A 398 -35.36 8.92 -2.83
CA PRO A 398 -36.25 9.51 -1.83
C PRO A 398 -35.51 10.09 -0.61
N ASP A 399 -34.53 9.35 -0.11
CA ASP A 399 -33.73 9.68 1.07
C ASP A 399 -32.35 8.98 0.97
N THR A 400 -31.42 9.35 1.85
CA THR A 400 -30.05 8.81 1.85
C THR A 400 -30.04 7.31 2.13
N THR A 401 -30.93 6.80 2.97
CA THR A 401 -31.00 5.37 3.27
C THR A 401 -31.39 4.57 2.03
N SER A 402 -32.42 5.04 1.31
CA SER A 402 -32.85 4.47 0.03
C SER A 402 -31.74 4.48 -1.02
N LEU A 403 -30.90 5.51 -1.04
CA LEU A 403 -29.73 5.61 -1.94
C LEU A 403 -28.71 4.50 -1.64
N PHE A 404 -28.27 4.37 -0.39
CA PHE A 404 -27.20 3.44 0.01
C PHE A 404 -27.64 1.99 0.19
N GLN A 405 -28.94 1.71 0.26
CA GLN A 405 -29.46 0.33 0.25
C GLN A 405 -29.72 -0.23 -1.14
N SER A 406 -29.45 0.54 -2.20
CA SER A 406 -29.84 0.20 -3.57
C SER A 406 -28.68 0.38 -4.54
N ALA A 407 -28.07 -0.72 -4.94
CA ALA A 407 -26.99 -0.73 -5.92
C ALA A 407 -27.38 -0.15 -7.30
N SER A 408 -28.67 -0.19 -7.68
CA SER A 408 -29.16 0.51 -8.89
C SER A 408 -29.03 2.04 -8.78
N TYR A 409 -29.28 2.62 -7.60
CA TYR A 409 -29.05 4.04 -7.36
C TYR A 409 -27.55 4.35 -7.33
N MET A 410 -26.76 3.52 -6.66
CA MET A 410 -25.32 3.72 -6.59
C MET A 410 -24.63 3.65 -7.96
N ARG A 411 -25.07 2.75 -8.85
CA ARG A 411 -24.57 2.71 -10.23
C ARG A 411 -24.86 4.01 -11.00
N GLN A 412 -26.04 4.59 -10.84
CA GLN A 412 -26.35 5.87 -11.46
C GLN A 412 -25.58 7.03 -10.83
N THR A 413 -25.42 7.04 -9.51
CA THR A 413 -24.57 8.03 -8.83
C THR A 413 -23.14 7.96 -9.35
N PHE A 414 -22.59 6.75 -9.44
CA PHE A 414 -21.24 6.50 -9.94
C PHE A 414 -21.06 7.01 -11.39
N GLN A 415 -22.02 6.71 -12.27
CA GLN A 415 -22.01 7.16 -13.67
C GLN A 415 -22.19 8.68 -13.79
N MET A 416 -23.16 9.26 -13.07
CA MET A 416 -23.43 10.71 -13.08
C MET A 416 -22.20 11.51 -12.64
N LEU A 417 -21.45 10.98 -11.68
CA LEU A 417 -20.24 11.60 -11.13
C LEU A 417 -18.96 11.23 -11.85
N ARG A 418 -19.05 10.42 -12.92
CA ARG A 418 -17.92 9.96 -13.74
C ARG A 418 -16.79 9.39 -12.89
N MET A 419 -17.13 8.60 -11.88
CA MET A 419 -16.15 8.02 -10.96
C MET A 419 -15.22 7.00 -11.65
N ASP A 420 -15.51 6.59 -12.89
CA ASP A 420 -14.62 5.79 -13.73
C ASP A 420 -13.52 6.60 -14.44
N ASP A 421 -13.54 7.94 -14.38
CA ASP A 421 -12.40 8.78 -14.76
C ASP A 421 -11.28 8.76 -13.71
N GLY A 422 -11.50 8.06 -12.59
CA GLY A 422 -10.50 7.81 -11.57
C GLY A 422 -9.91 9.10 -10.98
N ALA A 423 -8.58 9.17 -10.96
CA ALA A 423 -7.84 10.24 -10.31
C ALA A 423 -8.23 11.64 -10.81
N SER A 424 -8.77 11.80 -12.03
CA SER A 424 -9.11 13.11 -12.59
C SER A 424 -10.19 13.84 -11.80
N VAL A 425 -11.19 13.11 -11.27
CA VAL A 425 -12.36 13.71 -10.58
C VAL A 425 -12.27 13.63 -9.05
N TYR A 426 -11.33 12.86 -8.52
CA TYR A 426 -11.23 12.63 -7.08
C TYR A 426 -10.62 13.81 -6.32
N LYS A 427 -11.22 14.04 -5.15
CA LYS A 427 -10.77 14.88 -4.05
C LYS A 427 -10.64 14.05 -2.77
N LEU A 428 -10.16 14.67 -1.69
CA LEU A 428 -9.96 14.06 -0.39
C LEU A 428 -10.96 14.62 0.63
N ASP A 429 -11.58 13.73 1.40
CA ASP A 429 -12.36 14.15 2.57
C ASP A 429 -11.43 14.84 3.58
N PRO A 430 -11.72 16.08 4.05
CA PRO A 430 -10.91 16.80 5.02
C PRO A 430 -10.61 16.02 6.30
N VAL A 431 -11.45 15.06 6.70
CA VAL A 431 -11.23 14.20 7.87
C VAL A 431 -9.92 13.42 7.80
N ILE A 432 -9.36 13.18 6.61
CA ILE A 432 -8.04 12.53 6.48
C ILE A 432 -6.94 13.33 7.19
N PHE A 433 -7.03 14.66 7.16
CA PHE A 433 -6.06 15.56 7.79
C PHE A 433 -6.31 15.77 9.28
N GLU A 434 -7.47 15.38 9.80
CA GLU A 434 -7.65 15.25 11.25
C GLU A 434 -6.92 14.01 11.77
N ARG A 435 -6.87 12.95 10.97
CA ARG A 435 -6.21 11.68 11.30
C ARG A 435 -4.69 11.74 11.09
N HIS A 436 -4.26 12.34 9.98
CA HIS A 436 -2.86 12.48 9.56
C HIS A 436 -2.55 13.97 9.28
N PRO A 437 -2.54 14.83 10.31
CA PRO A 437 -2.39 16.29 10.17
C PRO A 437 -1.08 16.71 9.50
N GLU A 438 -0.02 15.92 9.64
CA GLU A 438 1.26 16.12 9.00
C GLU A 438 1.20 16.11 7.47
N LEU A 439 0.19 15.43 6.91
CA LEU A 439 -0.02 15.38 5.47
C LEU A 439 -0.62 16.68 4.92
N TYR A 440 -1.16 17.57 5.76
CA TYR A 440 -1.74 18.83 5.30
C TYR A 440 -0.69 19.91 5.01
N SER A 441 -0.78 20.55 3.84
CA SER A 441 -0.01 21.74 3.43
C SER A 441 -0.86 22.63 2.53
N PRO A 442 -0.47 23.88 2.30
CA PRO A 442 -1.13 24.73 1.31
C PRO A 442 -1.22 24.09 -0.09
N ASP A 443 -0.21 23.29 -0.48
CA ASP A 443 -0.14 22.63 -1.80
C ASP A 443 -1.18 21.51 -1.97
N VAL A 444 -1.77 20.99 -0.89
CA VAL A 444 -2.86 19.99 -0.95
C VAL A 444 -4.24 20.61 -0.76
N ALA A 445 -4.34 21.92 -0.53
CA ALA A 445 -5.62 22.58 -0.23
C ALA A 445 -6.66 22.41 -1.35
N ASP A 446 -6.23 22.50 -2.61
CA ASP A 446 -7.10 22.33 -3.79
C ASP A 446 -7.59 20.88 -3.98
N LEU A 447 -6.94 19.93 -3.30
CA LEU A 447 -7.32 18.52 -3.31
C LEU A 447 -8.41 18.20 -2.29
N VAL A 448 -8.65 19.09 -1.32
CA VAL A 448 -9.62 18.87 -0.24
C VAL A 448 -11.02 19.15 -0.76
N ALA A 449 -11.95 18.24 -0.49
CA ALA A 449 -13.35 18.44 -0.78
C ALA A 449 -13.99 19.48 0.14
N SER A 450 -14.97 20.17 -0.40
CA SER A 450 -15.73 21.24 0.24
C SER A 450 -17.23 20.93 0.23
N GLY A 451 -17.97 21.53 1.17
CA GLY A 451 -19.40 21.32 1.32
C GLY A 451 -19.75 20.23 2.34
N THR A 452 -21.02 19.81 2.34
CA THR A 452 -21.53 18.82 3.29
C THR A 452 -21.26 17.38 2.82
N ARG A 453 -20.67 16.54 3.68
CA ARG A 453 -20.60 15.10 3.42
C ARG A 453 -22.00 14.50 3.40
N LEU A 454 -22.31 13.69 2.40
CA LEU A 454 -23.51 12.85 2.45
C LEU A 454 -23.25 11.67 3.40
N GLU A 455 -23.74 11.77 4.62
CA GLU A 455 -23.51 10.74 5.65
C GLU A 455 -24.43 9.52 5.45
N TYR A 456 -23.82 8.34 5.47
CA TYR A 456 -24.52 7.08 5.63
C TYR A 456 -23.67 6.14 6.48
N TYR A 457 -24.26 5.62 7.56
CA TYR A 457 -23.59 4.64 8.41
C TYR A 457 -24.24 3.28 8.20
N SER A 458 -23.46 2.33 7.70
CA SER A 458 -23.84 0.92 7.68
C SER A 458 -22.73 0.08 8.31
N PRO A 459 -23.04 -0.75 9.31
CA PRO A 459 -22.06 -1.65 9.93
C PRO A 459 -21.60 -2.77 8.99
N GLN A 460 -22.27 -2.94 7.84
CA GLN A 460 -21.92 -3.95 6.83
C GLN A 460 -20.80 -3.47 5.90
N LEU A 461 -20.62 -2.14 5.76
CA LEU A 461 -19.59 -1.57 4.90
C LEU A 461 -18.26 -1.54 5.62
N LEU A 462 -17.20 -1.90 4.91
CA LEU A 462 -15.83 -1.74 5.40
C LEU A 462 -15.48 -0.26 5.45
N SER A 463 -14.92 0.15 6.59
CA SER A 463 -14.49 1.53 6.82
C SER A 463 -13.24 1.92 6.02
N ARG A 464 -12.48 0.93 5.52
CA ARG A 464 -11.24 1.11 4.78
C ARG A 464 -11.09 0.02 3.72
N ILE A 465 -10.47 0.37 2.60
CA ILE A 465 -9.97 -0.60 1.61
C ILE A 465 -8.97 -1.54 2.31
N PRO A 466 -9.14 -2.87 2.23
CA PRO A 466 -8.31 -3.80 2.98
C PRO A 466 -6.88 -3.91 2.41
N PRO A 467 -5.87 -4.16 3.27
CA PRO A 467 -4.51 -4.43 2.83
C PRO A 467 -4.40 -5.82 2.18
N PRO A 468 -3.36 -6.08 1.38
CA PRO A 468 -3.04 -7.43 0.93
C PRO A 468 -2.62 -8.33 2.10
N VAL A 469 -2.76 -9.64 1.91
CA VAL A 469 -2.05 -10.62 2.74
C VAL A 469 -0.54 -10.49 2.54
N LYS A 470 0.27 -10.98 3.49
CA LYS A 470 1.74 -10.92 3.37
C LYS A 470 2.23 -11.77 2.20
N LEU A 471 3.18 -11.23 1.43
CA LEU A 471 3.85 -11.99 0.38
C LEU A 471 4.57 -13.21 0.99
N ASN A 472 4.25 -14.39 0.48
CA ASN A 472 4.86 -15.64 0.87
C ASN A 472 5.37 -16.42 -0.36
N ARG A 473 6.08 -17.52 -0.13
CA ARG A 473 6.65 -18.36 -1.20
C ARG A 473 5.62 -18.90 -2.17
N ALA A 474 4.44 -19.31 -1.67
CA ALA A 474 3.39 -19.87 -2.51
C ALA A 474 2.82 -18.82 -3.46
N THR A 475 2.51 -17.63 -2.93
CA THR A 475 2.03 -16.50 -3.73
C THR A 475 3.05 -16.06 -4.77
N LEU A 476 4.34 -16.01 -4.43
CA LEU A 476 5.39 -15.67 -5.38
C LEU A 476 5.53 -16.71 -6.51
N ARG A 477 5.35 -18.00 -6.21
CA ARG A 477 5.31 -19.05 -7.25
C ARG A 477 4.15 -18.84 -8.21
N ILE A 478 2.96 -18.49 -7.68
CA ILE A 478 1.80 -18.14 -8.51
C ILE A 478 2.14 -16.97 -9.43
N TYR A 479 2.79 -15.91 -8.94
CA TYR A 479 3.18 -14.78 -9.79
C TYR A 479 4.12 -15.17 -10.92
N ARG A 480 5.09 -16.05 -10.66
CA ARG A 480 6.04 -16.51 -11.69
C ARG A 480 5.34 -17.33 -12.78
N HIS A 481 4.54 -18.33 -12.39
CA HIS A 481 3.81 -19.16 -13.35
C HIS A 481 2.76 -18.36 -14.13
N PHE A 482 2.07 -17.45 -13.46
CA PHE A 482 1.09 -16.59 -14.11
C PHE A 482 1.75 -15.57 -15.04
N ALA A 483 2.95 -15.09 -14.73
CA ALA A 483 3.71 -14.21 -15.61
C ALA A 483 4.11 -14.90 -16.93
N GLU A 484 4.56 -16.15 -16.85
CA GLU A 484 4.86 -16.99 -18.02
C GLU A 484 3.61 -17.17 -18.90
N TRP A 485 2.51 -17.64 -18.30
CA TRP A 485 1.24 -17.81 -19.00
C TRP A 485 0.72 -16.50 -19.62
N ALA A 486 0.77 -15.40 -18.89
CA ALA A 486 0.26 -14.11 -19.37
C ALA A 486 1.09 -13.58 -20.54
N LEU A 487 2.42 -13.75 -20.50
CA LEU A 487 3.27 -13.38 -21.62
C LEU A 487 2.93 -14.19 -22.87
N ASP A 488 2.78 -15.51 -22.73
CA ASP A 488 2.40 -16.39 -23.84
C ASP A 488 1.10 -15.92 -24.50
N VAL A 489 0.05 -15.69 -23.71
CA VAL A 489 -1.27 -15.26 -24.21
C VAL A 489 -1.25 -13.89 -24.93
N ILE A 490 -0.36 -12.98 -24.53
CA ILE A 490 -0.26 -11.63 -25.13
C ILE A 490 0.63 -11.63 -26.38
N CYS A 491 1.61 -12.52 -26.40
CA CYS A 491 2.60 -12.59 -27.48
C CYS A 491 2.20 -13.54 -28.61
N THR A 492 1.36 -14.55 -28.35
CA THR A 492 0.63 -15.32 -29.37
C THR A 492 -0.48 -14.49 -29.99
#